data_AF-A0A0A9EJH8-F1
#
_entry.id   AF-A0A0A9EJH8-F1
#
_cell.length_a   1.000
_cell.length_b   1.000
_cell.length_c   1.000
_cell.angle_alpha   90.00
_cell.angle_beta   90.00
_cell.angle_gamma   90.00
#
_symmetry.space_group_name_H-M   'P 1'
#
loop_
_entity.id
_entity.type
_entity.pdbx_description
1 polymer ?
#
loop_
_entity_poly.entity_id
_entity_poly.type
_entity_poly.pdbx_seq_one_letter_code
_entity_poly.pdbx_strand_id
1 'polypeptide(L)'
;MHGVTVVKPEWLLKYASSLCTFSAPLEDPKPYYDPLNDQGYCYVSPIFSRHNWQLPLHSIPIKDDTHRVKVFACALLKGDVLPCLRDVKDMLALSPSAVLGSGSQRRVGDLVFMMENFQKCNRMKIGPKLIDSRAALRDAWNVDPDFLYAEIKVWFQDKFHNQFGETWEKMHQQVHLEGRELFPKKLKKIKR
;
A
#
# COMPACT_ATOMS: atom_id res chain seq x y z
N MET A 1 -16.90 17.67 39.86
CA MET A 1 -17.29 17.60 38.44
C MET A 1 -18.66 16.94 38.36
N HIS A 2 -19.62 17.52 37.65
CA HIS A 2 -20.95 16.93 37.44
C HIS A 2 -21.05 16.47 35.97
N GLY A 3 -21.67 15.31 35.71
CA GLY A 3 -21.85 14.78 34.35
C GLY A 3 -20.59 14.15 33.71
N VAL A 4 -19.71 13.55 34.51
CA VAL A 4 -18.48 12.92 34.00
C VAL A 4 -18.81 11.56 33.37
N THR A 5 -18.20 11.28 32.22
CA THR A 5 -18.23 9.96 31.57
C THR A 5 -16.83 9.46 31.27
N VAL A 6 -16.67 8.14 31.22
CA VAL A 6 -15.40 7.49 30.88
C VAL A 6 -15.20 7.57 29.37
N VAL A 7 -14.04 8.06 28.94
CA VAL A 7 -13.67 8.13 27.53
C VAL A 7 -12.48 7.22 27.27
N LYS A 8 -12.56 6.42 26.21
CA LYS A 8 -11.41 5.64 25.73
C LYS A 8 -10.48 6.53 24.91
N PRO A 9 -9.14 6.36 25.01
CA PRO A 9 -8.19 7.15 24.23
C PRO A 9 -8.44 7.11 22.71
N GLU A 10 -8.85 5.95 22.18
CA GLU A 10 -9.19 5.75 20.76
C GLU A 10 -10.37 6.62 20.28
N TRP A 11 -11.29 6.98 21.18
CA TRP A 11 -12.43 7.84 20.85
C TRP A 11 -12.00 9.30 20.67
N LEU A 12 -10.98 9.74 21.39
CA LEU A 12 -10.45 11.10 21.23
C LEU A 12 -9.89 11.30 19.82
N LEU A 13 -9.17 10.32 19.29
CA LEU A 13 -8.68 10.34 17.91
C LEU A 13 -9.80 10.38 16.88
N LYS A 14 -10.86 9.61 17.10
CA LYS A 14 -11.96 9.48 16.15
C LYS A 14 -12.89 10.70 16.14
N TYR A 15 -13.23 11.22 17.32
CA TYR A 15 -14.28 12.22 17.50
C TYR A 15 -13.75 13.62 17.81
N ALA A 16 -12.50 13.74 18.26
CA ALA A 16 -11.87 15.01 18.62
C ALA A 16 -10.49 15.17 17.94
N SER A 17 -10.37 14.69 16.70
CA SER A 17 -9.15 14.78 15.89
C SER A 17 -8.66 16.23 15.70
N SER A 18 -9.56 17.21 15.67
CA SER A 18 -9.24 18.64 15.57
C SER A 18 -8.48 19.18 16.79
N LEU A 19 -8.57 18.49 17.93
CA LEU A 19 -7.84 18.82 19.16
C LEU A 19 -6.56 17.96 19.33
N CYS A 20 -6.27 17.11 18.34
CA CYS A 20 -5.06 16.29 18.31
C CYS A 20 -3.98 16.97 17.45
N THR A 21 -2.74 16.92 17.91
CA THR A 21 -1.56 17.18 17.10
C THR A 21 -0.87 15.86 16.79
N PHE A 22 -0.51 15.65 15.53
CA PHE A 22 0.12 14.40 15.08
C PHE A 22 1.62 14.62 14.88
N SER A 23 2.42 13.63 15.30
CA SER A 23 3.83 13.58 14.94
C SER A 23 4.02 13.44 13.42
N ALA A 24 5.27 13.60 12.98
CA ALA A 24 5.66 13.07 11.67
C ALA A 24 5.39 11.55 11.60
N PRO A 25 5.13 10.99 10.40
CA PRO A 25 5.04 9.55 10.21
C PRO A 25 6.25 8.83 10.79
N LEU A 26 6.00 7.76 11.54
CA LEU A 26 7.06 6.97 12.13
C LEU A 26 7.70 6.05 11.08
N GLU A 27 9.01 5.86 11.21
CA GLU A 27 9.77 4.87 10.43
C GLU A 27 9.57 3.45 10.97
N ASP A 28 9.38 3.33 12.29
CA ASP A 28 9.05 2.10 13.00
C ASP A 28 7.87 2.34 13.95
N PRO A 29 6.75 1.61 13.82
CA PRO A 29 6.50 0.53 12.85
C PRO A 29 6.33 1.04 11.43
N LYS A 30 6.80 0.21 10.48
CA LYS A 30 6.79 0.53 9.05
C LYS A 30 5.37 0.77 8.51
N PRO A 31 5.22 1.68 7.54
CA PRO A 31 3.96 1.85 6.84
C PRO A 31 3.54 0.56 6.13
N TYR A 32 2.23 0.38 6.00
CA TYR A 32 1.62 -0.82 5.46
C TYR A 32 0.43 -0.46 4.58
N TYR A 33 0.05 -1.37 3.70
CA TYR A 33 -1.12 -1.23 2.85
C TYR A 33 -2.25 -2.10 3.39
N ASP A 34 -3.46 -1.55 3.47
CA ASP A 34 -4.66 -2.29 3.83
C ASP A 34 -5.42 -2.73 2.56
N PRO A 35 -5.44 -4.04 2.25
CA PRO A 35 -6.10 -4.53 1.04
C PRO A 35 -7.62 -4.45 1.07
N LEU A 36 -8.23 -4.27 2.24
CA LEU A 36 -9.68 -4.15 2.36
C LEU A 36 -10.16 -2.74 2.05
N ASN A 37 -9.41 -1.73 2.48
CA ASN A 37 -9.68 -0.32 2.20
C ASN A 37 -8.96 0.18 0.93
N ASP A 38 -8.12 -0.66 0.32
CA ASP A 38 -7.36 -0.36 -0.89
C ASP A 38 -6.47 0.89 -0.75
N GLN A 39 -5.82 1.04 0.41
CA GLN A 39 -5.09 2.27 0.78
C GLN A 39 -3.86 2.02 1.65
N GLY A 40 -2.82 2.85 1.47
CA GLY A 40 -1.61 2.89 2.30
C GLY A 40 -1.80 3.68 3.61
N TYR A 41 -1.28 3.13 4.71
CA TYR A 41 -1.31 3.69 6.06
C TYR A 41 0.10 3.79 6.65
N CYS A 42 0.32 4.84 7.45
CA CYS A 42 1.50 4.99 8.29
C CYS A 42 1.09 5.18 9.75
N TYR A 43 2.03 4.96 10.66
CA TYR A 43 1.79 5.15 12.08
C TYR A 43 2.25 6.53 12.54
N VAL A 44 1.49 7.13 13.45
CA VAL A 44 1.80 8.41 14.09
C VAL A 44 1.58 8.30 15.60
N SER A 45 2.33 9.11 16.35
CA SER A 45 2.09 9.32 17.77
C SER A 45 1.24 10.58 17.96
N PRO A 46 -0.03 10.45 18.36
CA PRO A 46 -0.90 11.59 18.54
C PRO A 46 -0.79 12.17 19.96
N ILE A 47 -0.87 13.49 20.03
CA ILE A 47 -0.90 14.25 21.27
C ILE A 47 -2.24 14.96 21.35
N PHE A 48 -2.98 14.74 22.42
CA PHE A 48 -4.28 15.37 22.64
C PHE A 48 -4.17 16.61 23.53
N SER A 49 -4.76 17.71 23.06
CA SER A 49 -4.92 18.97 23.80
C SER A 49 -3.61 19.67 24.18
N ARG A 50 -3.75 20.89 24.71
CA ARG A 50 -2.65 21.74 25.23
C ARG A 50 -1.90 21.12 26.42
N HIS A 51 -2.46 20.08 27.01
CA HIS A 51 -1.89 19.38 28.17
C HIS A 51 -0.99 18.20 27.77
N ASN A 52 -0.69 18.06 26.47
CA ASN A 52 0.25 17.07 25.93
C ASN A 52 -0.07 15.62 26.29
N TRP A 53 -1.35 15.24 26.28
CA TRP A 53 -1.72 13.86 26.60
C TRP A 53 -1.30 12.94 25.45
N GLN A 54 -0.28 12.10 25.71
CA GLN A 54 0.19 11.08 24.78
C GLN A 54 -0.88 10.01 24.60
N LEU A 55 -1.31 9.82 23.35
CA LEU A 55 -2.26 8.78 22.99
C LEU A 55 -1.52 7.55 22.42
N PRO A 56 -2.17 6.37 22.41
CA PRO A 56 -1.59 5.19 21.78
C PRO A 56 -1.30 5.42 20.29
N LEU A 57 -0.36 4.61 19.78
CA LEU A 57 0.01 4.66 18.37
C LEU A 57 -1.21 4.45 17.47
N HIS A 58 -1.34 5.31 16.47
CA HIS A 58 -2.49 5.30 15.57
C HIS A 58 -2.07 5.25 14.11
N SER A 59 -2.76 4.44 13.31
CA SER A 59 -2.56 4.36 11.87
C SER A 59 -3.42 5.39 11.15
N ILE A 60 -2.82 6.21 10.29
CA ILE A 60 -3.52 7.18 9.46
C ILE A 60 -3.21 6.97 7.97
N PRO A 61 -4.12 7.36 7.05
CA PRO A 61 -3.84 7.31 5.62
C PRO A 61 -2.63 8.18 5.26
N ILE A 62 -1.78 7.66 4.38
CA ILE A 62 -0.62 8.41 3.87
C ILE A 62 -1.12 9.49 2.92
N LYS A 63 -0.64 10.73 3.11
CA LYS A 63 -1.02 11.88 2.27
C LYS A 63 -0.06 12.14 1.11
N ASP A 64 1.21 11.77 1.28
CA ASP A 64 2.25 11.98 0.28
C ASP A 64 2.11 10.96 -0.86
N ASP A 65 2.01 11.45 -2.09
CA ASP A 65 1.75 10.61 -3.28
C ASP A 65 2.90 9.63 -3.54
N THR A 66 4.14 10.08 -3.43
CA THR A 66 5.32 9.23 -3.60
C THR A 66 5.37 8.14 -2.55
N HIS A 67 5.11 8.48 -1.31
CA HIS A 67 5.10 7.52 -0.21
C HIS A 67 3.95 6.52 -0.35
N ARG A 68 2.76 6.95 -0.79
CA ARG A 68 1.63 6.05 -1.12
C ARG A 68 2.04 5.03 -2.18
N VAL A 69 2.67 5.47 -3.27
CA VAL A 69 3.15 4.58 -4.33
C VAL A 69 4.21 3.61 -3.83
N LYS A 70 5.19 4.06 -3.05
CA LYS A 70 6.21 3.17 -2.47
C LYS A 70 5.60 2.09 -1.59
N VAL A 71 4.61 2.45 -0.76
CA VAL A 71 3.90 1.51 0.11
C VAL A 71 3.06 0.54 -0.72
N PHE A 72 2.38 1.03 -1.76
CA PHE A 72 1.63 0.20 -2.68
C PHE A 72 2.53 -0.77 -3.45
N ALA A 73 3.63 -0.31 -4.04
CA ALA A 73 4.61 -1.13 -4.75
C ALA A 73 5.21 -2.22 -3.83
N CYS A 74 5.54 -1.86 -2.59
CA CYS A 74 5.99 -2.81 -1.57
C CYS A 74 4.92 -3.88 -1.30
N ALA A 75 3.66 -3.47 -1.14
CA ALA A 75 2.53 -4.35 -0.87
C ALA A 75 2.18 -5.25 -2.06
N LEU A 76 2.31 -4.75 -3.29
CA LEU A 76 2.12 -5.51 -4.52
C LEU A 76 3.12 -6.66 -4.56
N LEU A 77 4.41 -6.37 -4.43
CA LEU A 77 5.48 -7.38 -4.44
C LEU A 77 5.40 -8.37 -3.26
N LYS A 78 4.84 -7.96 -2.11
CA LYS A 78 4.57 -8.88 -0.99
C LYS A 78 3.38 -9.82 -1.25
N GLY A 79 2.55 -9.53 -2.25
CA GLY A 79 1.27 -10.17 -2.48
C GLY A 79 0.18 -9.79 -1.47
N ASP A 80 0.32 -8.61 -0.85
CA ASP A 80 -0.74 -8.02 -0.04
C ASP A 80 -1.81 -7.34 -0.90
N VAL A 81 -1.48 -6.94 -2.14
CA VAL A 81 -2.47 -6.47 -3.12
C VAL A 81 -3.07 -7.65 -3.88
N LEU A 82 -2.22 -8.53 -4.41
CA LEU A 82 -2.60 -9.70 -5.21
C LEU A 82 -2.04 -10.98 -4.56
N PRO A 83 -2.88 -11.88 -4.01
CA PRO A 83 -2.43 -13.09 -3.34
C PRO A 83 -1.51 -14.00 -4.16
N CYS A 84 -1.63 -14.05 -5.49
CA CYS A 84 -0.76 -14.86 -6.36
C CYS A 84 0.73 -14.56 -6.18
N LEU A 85 1.08 -13.32 -5.82
CA LEU A 85 2.46 -12.91 -5.59
C LEU A 85 3.03 -13.45 -4.27
N ARG A 86 2.19 -13.94 -3.35
CA ARG A 86 2.66 -14.57 -2.10
C ARG A 86 3.34 -15.90 -2.35
N ASP A 87 2.81 -16.68 -3.28
CA ASP A 87 3.32 -18.02 -3.60
C ASP A 87 4.70 -17.95 -4.27
N VAL A 88 4.96 -16.85 -4.99
CA VAL A 88 6.22 -16.60 -5.71
C VAL A 88 7.16 -15.64 -4.98
N LYS A 89 6.87 -15.30 -3.72
CA LYS A 89 7.66 -14.34 -2.95
C LYS A 89 9.14 -14.75 -2.82
N ASP A 90 9.40 -16.04 -2.68
CA ASP A 90 10.77 -16.60 -2.55
C ASP A 90 11.54 -16.59 -3.89
N MET A 91 10.83 -16.32 -4.99
CA MET A 91 11.38 -16.23 -6.35
C MET A 91 11.83 -14.81 -6.68
N LEU A 92 11.57 -13.84 -5.80
CA LEU A 92 12.02 -12.46 -5.94
C LEU A 92 13.54 -12.37 -5.72
N ALA A 93 14.22 -11.58 -6.55
CA ALA A 93 15.64 -11.34 -6.42
C ALA A 93 15.98 -10.45 -5.21
N LEU A 94 15.01 -9.68 -4.72
CA LEU A 94 15.16 -8.78 -3.59
C LEU A 94 13.94 -8.79 -2.70
N SER A 95 14.17 -8.47 -1.42
CA SER A 95 13.08 -8.31 -0.46
C SER A 95 12.19 -7.13 -0.87
N PRO A 96 10.85 -7.30 -0.91
CA PRO A 96 9.90 -6.21 -1.17
C PRO A 96 10.05 -5.00 -0.24
N SER A 97 10.56 -5.22 0.98
CA SER A 97 10.82 -4.15 1.94
C SER A 97 11.90 -3.17 1.48
N ALA A 98 12.71 -3.54 0.47
CA ALA A 98 13.70 -2.64 -0.14
C ALA A 98 13.05 -1.42 -0.82
N VAL A 99 11.81 -1.54 -1.30
CA VAL A 99 11.06 -0.42 -1.91
C VAL A 99 10.83 0.73 -0.93
N LEU A 100 10.67 0.41 0.36
CA LEU A 100 10.47 1.39 1.43
C LEU A 100 11.79 1.95 1.97
N GLY A 101 12.93 1.36 1.61
CA GLY A 101 14.24 1.80 2.06
C GLY A 101 14.74 3.01 1.27
N SER A 102 15.79 3.65 1.80
CA SER A 102 16.53 4.74 1.14
C SER A 102 17.50 4.27 0.04
N GLY A 103 17.53 2.96 -0.25
CA GLY A 103 18.44 2.38 -1.24
C GLY A 103 18.08 2.82 -2.66
N SER A 104 19.02 3.49 -3.33
CA SER A 104 18.89 3.95 -4.73
C SER A 104 19.07 2.78 -5.71
N GLN A 105 18.17 1.80 -5.66
CA GLN A 105 18.15 0.73 -6.65
C GLN A 105 17.36 1.18 -7.87
N ARG A 106 18.00 1.11 -9.04
CA ARG A 106 17.38 1.51 -10.31
C ARG A 106 16.01 0.87 -10.53
N ARG A 107 15.88 -0.44 -10.26
CA ARG A 107 14.59 -1.16 -10.34
C ARG A 107 13.49 -0.67 -9.41
N VAL A 108 13.84 -0.12 -8.23
CA VAL A 108 12.88 0.50 -7.30
C VAL A 108 12.45 1.84 -7.88
N GLY A 109 13.42 2.64 -8.33
CA GLY A 109 13.19 3.93 -8.96
C GLY A 109 12.30 3.81 -10.20
N ASP A 110 12.61 2.87 -11.10
CA ASP A 110 11.86 2.65 -12.34
C ASP A 110 10.41 2.21 -12.04
N LEU A 111 10.20 1.27 -11.09
CA LEU A 111 8.87 0.82 -10.68
C LEU A 111 8.03 1.95 -10.10
N VAL A 112 8.59 2.71 -9.14
CA VAL A 112 7.90 3.83 -8.49
C VAL A 112 7.63 4.94 -9.50
N PHE A 113 8.60 5.26 -10.36
CA PHE A 113 8.47 6.29 -11.38
C PHE A 113 7.34 5.97 -12.37
N MET A 114 7.25 4.72 -12.84
CA MET A 114 6.18 4.28 -13.74
C MET A 114 4.80 4.40 -13.08
N MET A 115 4.68 4.01 -11.81
CA MET A 115 3.43 4.12 -11.04
C MET A 115 3.04 5.56 -10.74
N GLU A 116 4.01 6.45 -10.50
CA GLU A 116 3.79 7.89 -10.28
C GLU A 116 3.41 8.65 -11.56
N ASN A 117 3.93 8.20 -12.70
CA ASN A 117 3.87 8.94 -13.95
C ASN A 117 3.08 8.18 -15.04
N PHE A 118 2.15 7.29 -14.67
CA PHE A 118 1.40 6.44 -15.61
C PHE A 118 0.88 7.21 -16.84
N GLN A 119 0.12 8.29 -16.63
CA GLN A 119 -0.44 9.11 -17.72
C GLN A 119 0.64 9.69 -18.66
N LYS A 120 1.81 10.04 -18.11
CA LYS A 120 2.93 10.60 -18.87
C LYS A 120 3.67 9.51 -19.64
N CYS A 121 3.94 8.38 -19.01
CA CYS A 121 4.64 7.25 -19.60
C CYS A 121 3.82 6.62 -20.74
N ASN A 122 2.51 6.50 -20.56
CA ASN A 122 1.62 5.93 -21.57
C ASN A 122 1.12 6.95 -22.61
N ARG A 123 1.52 8.24 -22.49
CA ARG A 123 1.05 9.35 -23.35
C ARG A 123 -0.47 9.43 -23.49
N MET A 124 -1.20 8.93 -22.49
CA MET A 124 -2.66 8.83 -22.50
C MET A 124 -3.26 9.77 -21.45
N LYS A 125 -4.35 10.43 -21.83
CA LYS A 125 -5.15 11.28 -20.92
C LYS A 125 -6.18 10.49 -20.10
N ILE A 126 -6.31 9.19 -20.38
CA ILE A 126 -7.35 8.31 -19.83
C ILE A 126 -6.67 7.33 -18.87
N GLY A 127 -7.21 7.23 -17.66
CA GLY A 127 -6.68 6.38 -16.60
C GLY A 127 -6.23 7.15 -15.36
N PRO A 128 -5.82 6.43 -14.30
CA PRO A 128 -5.45 7.01 -13.03
C PRO A 128 -4.20 7.88 -13.15
N LYS A 129 -4.16 8.99 -12.41
CA LYS A 129 -2.97 9.86 -12.33
C LYS A 129 -1.82 9.16 -11.59
N LEU A 130 -2.16 8.35 -10.59
CA LEU A 130 -1.26 7.70 -9.65
C LEU A 130 -1.71 6.25 -9.47
N ILE A 131 -0.76 5.31 -9.46
CA ILE A 131 -1.03 3.90 -9.17
C ILE A 131 -0.65 3.62 -7.71
N ASP A 132 -1.58 3.88 -6.80
CA ASP A 132 -1.40 3.66 -5.36
C ASP A 132 -2.43 2.72 -4.73
N SER A 133 -3.35 2.25 -5.55
CA SER A 133 -4.44 1.36 -5.19
C SER A 133 -4.60 0.28 -6.25
N ARG A 134 -5.18 -0.83 -5.87
CA ARG A 134 -5.55 -1.93 -6.74
C ARG A 134 -6.61 -1.49 -7.74
N ALA A 135 -7.57 -0.66 -7.34
CA ALA A 135 -8.52 -0.05 -8.27
C ALA A 135 -7.80 0.74 -9.37
N ALA A 136 -6.83 1.58 -9.00
CA ALA A 136 -5.99 2.30 -9.97
C ALA A 136 -5.18 1.34 -10.84
N LEU A 137 -4.57 0.29 -10.26
CA LEU A 137 -3.83 -0.72 -11.01
C LEU A 137 -4.71 -1.44 -12.04
N ARG A 138 -5.94 -1.83 -11.66
CA ARG A 138 -6.92 -2.41 -12.57
C ARG A 138 -7.26 -1.46 -13.71
N ASP A 139 -7.53 -0.20 -13.39
CA ASP A 139 -7.89 0.79 -14.41
C ASP A 139 -6.72 1.04 -15.36
N ALA A 140 -5.48 1.00 -14.87
CA ALA A 140 -4.28 1.07 -15.70
C ALA A 140 -4.12 -0.17 -16.59
N TRP A 141 -4.32 -1.38 -16.08
CA TRP A 141 -4.24 -2.61 -16.87
C TRP A 141 -5.39 -2.79 -17.87
N ASN A 142 -6.55 -2.19 -17.62
CA ASN A 142 -7.61 -2.12 -18.62
C ASN A 142 -7.25 -1.23 -19.82
N VAL A 143 -6.40 -0.22 -19.58
CA VAL A 143 -5.90 0.68 -20.61
C VAL A 143 -4.72 0.06 -21.36
N ASP A 144 -3.77 -0.50 -20.61
CA ASP A 144 -2.55 -1.12 -21.10
C ASP A 144 -2.23 -2.39 -20.28
N PRO A 145 -2.56 -3.58 -20.82
CA PRO A 145 -2.35 -4.84 -20.13
C PRO A 145 -0.87 -5.13 -19.83
N ASP A 146 0.06 -4.59 -20.61
CA ASP A 146 1.49 -4.84 -20.43
C ASP A 146 2.16 -3.81 -19.49
N PHE A 147 1.38 -2.87 -18.96
CA PHE A 147 1.88 -1.87 -18.03
C PHE A 147 2.48 -2.50 -16.77
N LEU A 148 3.71 -2.13 -16.42
CA LEU A 148 4.54 -2.67 -15.32
C LEU A 148 5.07 -4.09 -15.54
N TYR A 149 4.82 -4.72 -16.70
CA TYR A 149 5.31 -6.08 -16.96
C TYR A 149 6.83 -6.17 -16.84
N ALA A 150 7.55 -5.27 -17.52
CA ALA A 150 9.01 -5.25 -17.52
C ALA A 150 9.57 -4.91 -16.14
N GLU A 151 8.98 -3.91 -15.48
CA GLU A 151 9.40 -3.42 -14.17
C GLU A 151 9.25 -4.52 -13.13
N ILE A 152 8.10 -5.20 -13.09
CA ILE A 152 7.83 -6.30 -12.17
C ILE A 152 8.68 -7.51 -12.52
N LYS A 153 8.88 -7.85 -13.80
CA LYS A 153 9.73 -8.97 -14.23
C LYS A 153 11.17 -8.83 -13.71
N VAL A 154 11.74 -7.62 -13.69
CA VAL A 154 13.09 -7.35 -13.16
C VAL A 154 13.20 -7.62 -11.65
N TRP A 155 12.09 -7.69 -10.92
CA TRP A 155 12.08 -8.12 -9.51
C TRP A 155 12.21 -9.62 -9.32
N PHE A 156 11.92 -10.44 -10.34
CA PHE A 156 12.07 -11.89 -10.29
C PHE A 156 13.49 -12.31 -10.64
N GLN A 157 13.96 -13.39 -10.02
CA GLN A 157 15.24 -14.01 -10.37
C GLN A 157 15.17 -14.59 -11.80
N ASP A 158 16.26 -14.50 -12.57
CA ASP A 158 16.31 -14.88 -13.99
C ASP A 158 15.82 -16.31 -14.26
N LYS A 159 16.14 -17.24 -13.35
CA LYS A 159 15.71 -18.66 -13.43
C LYS A 159 14.19 -18.85 -13.38
N PHE A 160 13.44 -17.86 -12.90
CA PHE A 160 11.99 -17.92 -12.72
C PHE A 160 11.22 -17.08 -13.75
N HIS A 161 11.91 -16.44 -14.70
CA HIS A 161 11.27 -15.64 -15.76
C HIS A 161 10.35 -16.49 -16.64
N ASN A 162 10.59 -17.79 -16.78
CA ASN A 162 9.73 -18.71 -17.53
C ASN A 162 8.36 -18.91 -16.84
N GLN A 163 8.30 -18.83 -15.51
CA GLN A 163 7.06 -18.97 -14.73
C GLN A 163 6.35 -17.63 -14.49
N PHE A 164 7.00 -16.52 -14.87
CA PHE A 164 6.44 -15.18 -14.70
C PHE A 164 5.20 -14.98 -15.58
N GLY A 165 5.15 -15.55 -16.79
CA GLY A 165 3.99 -15.44 -17.68
C GLY A 165 2.70 -15.99 -17.04
N GLU A 166 2.75 -17.19 -16.47
CA GLU A 166 1.60 -17.77 -15.75
C GLU A 166 1.22 -16.96 -14.51
N THR A 167 2.21 -16.39 -13.82
CA THR A 167 1.97 -15.51 -12.67
C THR A 167 1.30 -14.22 -13.10
N TRP A 168 1.73 -13.65 -14.22
CA TRP A 168 1.18 -12.42 -14.80
C TRP A 168 -0.29 -12.58 -15.20
N GLU A 169 -0.65 -13.68 -15.87
CA GLU A 169 -2.03 -13.98 -16.19
C GLU A 169 -2.91 -14.09 -14.94
N LYS A 170 -2.40 -14.75 -13.88
CA LYS A 170 -3.09 -14.81 -12.59
C LYS A 170 -3.23 -13.43 -11.95
N MET A 171 -2.25 -12.55 -12.10
CA MET A 171 -2.32 -11.17 -11.61
C MET A 171 -3.46 -10.41 -12.31
N HIS A 172 -3.58 -10.51 -13.64
CA HIS A 172 -4.69 -9.93 -14.38
C HIS A 172 -6.04 -10.46 -13.91
N GLN A 173 -6.18 -11.76 -13.69
CA GLN A 173 -7.43 -12.33 -13.17
C GLN A 173 -7.76 -11.79 -11.77
N GLN A 174 -6.77 -11.73 -10.88
CA GLN A 174 -6.98 -11.30 -9.50
C GLN A 174 -7.24 -9.81 -9.34
N VAL A 175 -6.76 -8.96 -10.25
CA VAL A 175 -6.97 -7.50 -10.16
C VAL A 175 -8.45 -7.12 -10.24
N HIS A 176 -9.25 -7.94 -10.92
CA HIS A 176 -10.70 -7.72 -11.10
C HIS A 176 -11.52 -8.14 -9.88
N LEU A 177 -11.01 -9.05 -9.05
CA LEU A 177 -11.67 -9.50 -7.83
C LEU A 177 -11.70 -8.39 -6.78
N GLU A 178 -12.58 -8.45 -5.78
CA GLU A 178 -12.61 -7.49 -4.67
C GLU A 178 -11.70 -7.90 -3.49
N GLY A 179 -11.30 -6.94 -2.65
CA GLY A 179 -10.35 -7.20 -1.55
C GLY A 179 -10.92 -8.20 -0.53
N ARG A 180 -12.26 -8.26 -0.44
CA ARG A 180 -13.00 -9.22 0.36
C ARG A 180 -12.89 -10.65 -0.16
N GLU A 181 -12.85 -10.81 -1.48
CA GLU A 181 -12.74 -12.10 -2.17
C GLU A 181 -11.29 -12.61 -2.12
N LEU A 182 -10.32 -11.70 -2.28
CA LEU A 182 -8.90 -12.01 -2.20
C LEU A 182 -8.43 -12.30 -0.77
N PHE A 183 -9.03 -11.66 0.25
CA PHE A 183 -8.59 -11.76 1.65
C PHE A 183 -9.71 -12.13 2.63
N PRO A 184 -10.37 -13.29 2.47
CA PRO A 184 -11.49 -13.70 3.34
C PRO A 184 -11.06 -13.91 4.81
N LYS A 185 -9.78 -14.24 5.05
CA LYS A 185 -9.24 -14.44 6.40
C LYS A 185 -9.10 -13.13 7.20
N LYS A 186 -8.86 -11.98 6.55
CA LYS A 186 -8.71 -10.68 7.24
C LYS A 186 -10.04 -10.16 7.78
N LEU A 187 -11.16 -10.44 7.11
CA LEU A 187 -12.51 -10.12 7.56
C LEU A 187 -12.88 -10.78 8.91
N LYS A 188 -12.43 -12.02 9.15
CA LYS A 188 -12.70 -12.72 10.42
C LYS A 188 -12.00 -12.07 11.62
N LYS A 189 -10.92 -11.32 11.39
CA LYS A 189 -10.13 -10.66 12.44
C LYS A 189 -10.69 -9.28 12.82
N ILE A 190 -11.45 -8.63 11.94
CA ILE A 190 -12.10 -7.32 12.19
C ILE A 190 -13.41 -7.48 12.99
N LYS A 191 -14.03 -8.65 12.97
CA LYS A 191 -15.28 -8.96 13.70
C LYS A 191 -15.07 -9.43 15.15
N ARG A 192 -13.83 -9.50 15.63
CA ARG A 192 -13.48 -9.85 17.02
C ARG A 192 -12.89 -8.63 17.70
#